data_AF-K7M9W5-F1
#
_entry.id   AF-K7M9W5-F1
#
_cell.length_a   1.000
_cell.length_b   1.000
_cell.length_c   1.000
_cell.angle_alpha   90.00
_cell.angle_beta   90.00
_cell.angle_gamma   90.00
#
_symmetry.space_group_name_H-M   'P 1'
#
loop_
_entity.id
_entity.type
_entity.pdbx_description
1 polymer ?
#
loop_
_entity_poly.entity_id
_entity_poly.type
_entity_poly.pdbx_seq_one_letter_code
_entity_poly.pdbx_strand_id
1 'polypeptide(L)'
;MDPYRFLCFLMQGVRPCDKRRSISEYQSLFPAIDFSLIDSNEDTWWKADVRETKEELAARGRKFMNWLGTRKEEIAIVTDRALLFHTLSAFVNHSHPLEKKELSKPQVCRCLPSLPIASFAPWSC
;
A
#
# COMPACT_ATOMS: atom_id res chain seq x y z
N MET A 1 -10.91 -2.49 14.02
CA MET A 1 -10.03 -1.70 13.15
C MET A 1 -10.82 -1.49 11.87
N ASP A 2 -11.17 -0.24 11.56
CA ASP A 2 -12.05 0.05 10.43
C ASP A 2 -11.27 -0.14 9.11
N PRO A 3 -11.73 -1.01 8.22
CA PRO A 3 -10.91 -1.50 7.12
C PRO A 3 -10.88 -0.61 5.85
N TYR A 4 -11.20 0.68 5.98
CA TYR A 4 -11.56 1.54 4.85
C TYR A 4 -10.42 2.45 4.31
N ARG A 5 -9.17 2.30 4.76
CA ARG A 5 -8.13 3.35 4.58
C ARG A 5 -7.36 3.27 3.25
N PHE A 6 -7.70 4.14 2.30
CA PHE A 6 -7.03 4.33 1.00
C PHE A 6 -5.62 4.98 1.15
N LEU A 7 -4.57 4.19 0.83
CA LEU A 7 -3.29 4.46 0.14
C LEU A 7 -2.30 5.58 0.56
N CYS A 8 -1.27 5.19 1.33
CA CYS A 8 0.13 5.02 0.85
C CYS A 8 0.84 4.10 1.87
N PHE A 9 1.27 2.90 1.48
CA PHE A 9 1.69 1.87 2.44
C PHE A 9 3.05 1.26 2.08
N LEU A 10 4.07 2.10 2.04
CA LEU A 10 5.39 1.65 2.48
C LEU A 10 5.36 1.50 4.01
N MET A 11 6.32 0.77 4.61
CA MET A 11 6.43 0.68 6.08
C MET A 11 6.29 2.08 6.68
N GLN A 12 5.29 2.28 7.54
CA GLN A 12 4.96 3.60 8.04
C GLN A 12 6.00 4.10 9.07
N GLY A 13 6.20 5.42 9.10
CA GLY A 13 7.01 6.11 10.10
C GLY A 13 8.50 6.31 9.77
N VAL A 14 9.14 7.14 10.59
CA VAL A 14 10.54 7.62 10.51
C VAL A 14 10.85 8.46 9.27
N ARG A 15 10.53 7.98 8.06
CA ARG A 15 10.89 8.70 6.82
C ARG A 15 9.79 9.67 6.41
N PRO A 16 10.11 10.94 6.09
CA PRO A 16 9.12 11.91 5.62
C PRO A 16 8.36 11.48 4.36
N CYS A 17 8.98 10.67 3.49
CA CYS A 17 8.33 10.14 2.29
C CYS A 17 7.20 9.15 2.59
N ASP A 18 7.20 8.54 3.78
CA ASP A 18 6.16 7.61 4.22
C ASP A 18 4.93 8.38 4.76
N LYS A 19 5.07 9.70 5.05
CA LYS A 19 3.99 10.57 5.54
C LYS A 19 3.07 11.02 4.41
N ARG A 20 1.78 10.78 4.57
CA ARG A 20 0.72 11.29 3.71
C ARG A 20 0.49 12.80 3.94
N ARG A 21 0.22 13.55 2.87
CA ARG A 21 -0.30 14.93 2.95
C ARG A 21 -1.72 14.97 3.50
N SER A 22 -2.19 16.15 3.91
CA SER A 22 -3.56 16.30 4.42
C SER A 22 -4.62 15.89 3.37
N ILE A 23 -5.79 15.45 3.82
CA ILE A 23 -6.90 15.15 2.90
C ILE A 23 -7.32 16.41 2.14
N SER A 24 -7.41 17.55 2.82
CA SER A 24 -7.79 18.83 2.19
C SER A 24 -6.89 19.20 1.01
N GLU A 25 -5.57 18.98 1.13
CA GLU A 25 -4.65 19.18 0.01
C GLU A 25 -4.95 18.22 -1.14
N TYR A 26 -5.13 16.92 -0.87
CA TYR A 26 -5.43 15.95 -1.92
C TYR A 26 -6.80 16.15 -2.56
N GLN A 27 -7.82 16.54 -1.79
CA GLN A 27 -9.15 16.88 -2.33
C GLN A 27 -9.08 18.04 -3.31
N SER A 28 -8.24 19.05 -3.02
CA SER A 28 -8.04 20.18 -3.94
C SER A 28 -7.36 19.76 -5.26
N LEU A 29 -6.45 18.78 -5.19
CA LEU A 29 -5.69 18.28 -6.35
C LEU A 29 -6.47 17.22 -7.15
N PHE A 30 -7.31 16.44 -6.47
CA PHE A 30 -8.01 15.27 -7.00
C PHE A 30 -9.50 15.31 -6.60
N PRO A 31 -10.29 16.26 -7.11
CA PRO A 31 -11.68 16.46 -6.70
C PRO A 31 -12.61 15.29 -7.06
N ALA A 32 -12.21 14.42 -7.99
CA ALA A 32 -12.96 13.23 -8.39
C ALA A 32 -12.70 12.01 -7.49
N ILE A 33 -11.75 12.10 -6.56
CA ILE A 33 -11.42 10.99 -5.65
C ILE A 33 -12.27 11.12 -4.39
N ASP A 34 -12.94 10.03 -4.03
CA ASP A 34 -13.67 9.95 -2.78
C ASP A 34 -12.72 9.59 -1.62
N PHE A 35 -12.61 10.51 -0.66
CA PHE A 35 -11.85 10.33 0.58
C PHE A 35 -12.73 10.05 1.79
N SER A 36 -14.04 9.82 1.60
CA SER A 36 -15.03 9.59 2.67
C SER A 36 -14.64 8.48 3.64
N LEU A 37 -13.82 7.55 3.16
CA LEU A 37 -13.35 6.38 3.88
C LEU A 37 -12.11 6.63 4.77
N ILE A 38 -11.59 7.87 4.84
CA ILE A 38 -10.44 8.24 5.67
C ILE A 38 -10.89 9.10 6.85
N ASP A 39 -10.68 8.60 8.07
CA ASP A 39 -11.20 9.22 9.31
C ASP A 39 -10.56 10.57 9.68
N SER A 40 -9.29 10.79 9.34
CA SER A 40 -8.51 11.95 9.79
C SER A 40 -7.90 12.72 8.64
N ASN A 41 -8.05 14.06 8.66
CA ASN A 41 -7.42 14.94 7.67
C ASN A 41 -5.90 14.72 7.63
N GLU A 42 -5.27 14.71 8.80
CA GLU A 42 -3.85 14.46 8.99
C GLU A 42 -3.48 12.98 8.94
N ASP A 43 -2.21 12.69 8.66
CA ASP A 43 -1.64 11.37 8.80
C ASP A 43 -1.35 11.04 10.27
N THR A 44 -2.30 10.34 10.90
CA THR A 44 -2.21 9.91 12.31
C THR A 44 -1.35 8.66 12.50
N TRP A 45 -0.94 8.01 11.41
CA TRP A 45 -0.24 6.73 11.44
C TRP A 45 1.26 6.88 11.25
N TRP A 46 1.66 7.92 10.53
CA TRP A 46 3.06 8.31 10.46
C TRP A 46 3.55 8.80 11.83
N LYS A 47 4.58 8.15 12.36
CA LYS A 47 5.28 8.53 13.59
C LYS A 47 6.71 8.90 13.25
N ALA A 48 7.23 9.96 13.85
CA ALA A 48 8.58 10.45 13.54
C ALA A 48 9.69 9.51 14.06
N ASP A 49 9.40 8.74 15.10
CA ASP A 49 10.35 7.96 15.90
C ASP A 49 10.11 6.44 15.80
N VAL A 50 8.88 6.03 15.48
CA VAL A 50 8.50 4.62 15.41
C VAL A 50 8.27 4.20 13.96
N ARG A 51 8.99 3.17 13.53
CA ARG A 51 8.76 2.51 12.25
C ARG A 51 7.86 1.29 12.45
N GLU A 52 6.83 1.17 11.62
CA GLU A 52 5.93 0.01 11.57
C GLU A 52 6.74 -1.26 11.30
N THR A 53 6.48 -2.33 12.06
CA THR A 53 7.14 -3.62 11.89
C THR A 53 6.57 -4.41 10.70
N LYS A 54 7.30 -5.44 10.23
CA LYS A 54 6.81 -6.31 9.14
C LYS A 54 5.57 -7.09 9.56
N GLU A 55 5.47 -7.43 10.84
CA GLU A 55 4.36 -8.15 11.45
C GLU A 55 3.10 -7.28 11.50
N GLU A 56 3.23 -6.01 11.88
CA GLU A 56 2.14 -5.03 11.84
C GLU A 56 1.68 -4.77 10.40
N LEU A 57 2.61 -4.59 9.46
CA LEU A 57 2.33 -4.45 8.04
C LEU A 57 1.55 -5.66 7.49
N ALA A 58 1.99 -6.88 7.82
CA ALA A 58 1.31 -8.11 7.42
C ALA A 58 -0.09 -8.24 8.07
N ALA A 59 -0.22 -7.89 9.35
CA ALA A 59 -1.50 -7.89 10.05
C ALA A 59 -2.49 -6.89 9.42
N ARG A 60 -1.99 -5.74 8.99
CA ARG A 60 -2.77 -4.75 8.27
C ARG A 60 -3.19 -5.23 6.89
N GLY A 61 -2.27 -5.82 6.13
CA GLY A 61 -2.56 -6.45 4.84
C GLY A 61 -3.68 -7.49 4.96
N ARG A 62 -3.64 -8.35 5.99
CA ARG A 62 -4.70 -9.33 6.26
C ARG A 62 -6.06 -8.68 6.53
N LYS A 63 -6.10 -7.65 7.38
CA LYS A 63 -7.35 -6.92 7.67
C LYS A 63 -7.92 -6.27 6.41
N PHE A 64 -7.07 -5.68 5.57
CA PHE A 64 -7.47 -5.08 4.31
C PHE A 64 -8.08 -6.11 3.35
N MET A 65 -7.43 -7.27 3.18
CA MET A 65 -7.96 -8.34 2.32
C MET A 65 -9.26 -8.96 2.85
N ASN A 66 -9.38 -9.15 4.16
CA ASN A 66 -10.63 -9.63 4.76
C ASN A 66 -11.80 -8.69 4.49
N TRP A 67 -11.55 -7.38 4.55
CA TRP A 67 -12.55 -6.39 4.22
C TRP A 67 -12.88 -6.34 2.74
N LEU A 68 -11.87 -6.46 1.88
CA LEU A 68 -12.09 -6.55 0.45
C LEU A 68 -13.05 -7.70 0.14
N GLY A 69 -12.91 -8.84 0.83
CA GLY A 69 -13.82 -9.98 0.72
C GLY A 69 -15.26 -9.72 1.18
N THR A 70 -15.55 -8.62 1.88
CA THR A 70 -16.92 -8.22 2.24
C THR A 70 -17.60 -7.35 1.19
N ARG A 71 -16.84 -6.84 0.22
CA ARG A 71 -17.36 -6.01 -0.87
C ARG A 71 -17.89 -6.89 -2.00
N LYS A 72 -18.99 -6.46 -2.62
CA LYS A 72 -19.61 -7.15 -3.77
C LYS A 72 -19.24 -6.51 -5.12
N GLU A 73 -18.56 -5.37 -5.09
CA GLU A 73 -18.14 -4.64 -6.28
C GLU A 73 -16.82 -5.15 -6.85
N GLU A 74 -16.60 -4.92 -8.15
CA GLU A 74 -15.30 -5.17 -8.78
C GLU A 74 -14.34 -4.05 -8.36
N ILE A 75 -13.25 -4.41 -7.69
CA ILE A 75 -12.29 -3.46 -7.11
C ILE A 75 -10.91 -3.70 -7.72
N ALA A 76 -10.37 -2.66 -8.36
CA ALA A 76 -8.95 -2.61 -8.73
C ALA A 76 -8.15 -1.98 -7.60
N ILE A 77 -7.05 -2.64 -7.19
CA ILE A 77 -6.18 -2.16 -6.12
C ILE A 77 -4.86 -1.68 -6.74
N VAL A 78 -4.55 -0.39 -6.58
CA VAL A 78 -3.23 0.16 -6.89
C VAL A 78 -2.44 0.21 -5.60
N THR A 79 -1.27 -0.43 -5.53
CA THR A 79 -0.47 -0.47 -4.29
C THR A 79 1.03 -0.59 -4.57
N ASP A 80 1.84 -0.32 -3.55
CA ASP A 80 3.29 -0.52 -3.60
C ASP A 80 3.68 -2.00 -3.58
N ARG A 81 4.80 -2.33 -4.22
CA ARG A 81 5.34 -3.70 -4.31
C ARG A 81 5.56 -4.33 -2.94
N ALA A 82 6.10 -3.58 -1.98
CA ALA A 82 6.42 -4.12 -0.66
C ALA A 82 5.14 -4.53 0.09
N LEU A 83 4.09 -3.71 0.05
CA LEU A 83 2.81 -4.06 0.66
C LEU A 83 2.21 -5.29 0.00
N LEU A 84 2.18 -5.34 -1.33
CA LEU A 84 1.63 -6.47 -2.07
C LEU A 84 2.36 -7.76 -1.68
N PHE A 85 3.70 -7.73 -1.69
CA PHE A 85 4.51 -8.89 -1.34
C PHE A 85 4.29 -9.36 0.10
N HIS A 86 4.33 -8.45 1.08
CA HIS A 86 4.15 -8.82 2.49
C HIS A 86 2.73 -9.29 2.81
N THR A 87 1.73 -8.67 2.19
CA THR A 87 0.32 -9.08 2.35
C THR A 87 0.11 -10.47 1.76
N LEU A 88 0.50 -10.70 0.50
CA LEU A 88 0.34 -12.00 -0.16
C LEU A 88 1.14 -13.09 0.55
N SER A 89 2.38 -12.80 0.98
CA SER A 89 3.20 -13.77 1.72
C SER A 89 2.54 -14.18 3.04
N ALA A 90 1.84 -13.26 3.72
CA ALA A 90 1.12 -13.57 4.93
C ALA A 90 -0.09 -14.50 4.68
N PHE A 91 -0.74 -14.43 3.52
CA PHE A 91 -1.79 -15.38 3.14
C PHE A 91 -1.21 -16.74 2.75
N VAL A 92 -0.16 -16.75 1.93
CA VAL A 92 0.47 -17.97 1.40
C VAL A 92 1.14 -18.80 2.49
N ASN A 93 1.69 -18.18 3.53
CA ASN A 93 2.26 -18.93 4.65
C ASN A 93 1.22 -19.75 5.43
N HIS A 94 -0.07 -19.44 5.29
CA HIS A 94 -1.18 -20.20 5.86
C HIS A 94 -1.86 -21.16 4.87
N SER A 95 -1.56 -21.09 3.57
CA SER A 95 -2.15 -21.98 2.56
C SER A 95 -1.19 -23.09 2.14
N HIS A 96 -1.76 -24.18 1.59
CA HIS A 96 -1.05 -25.42 1.27
C HIS A 96 0.13 -25.16 0.29
N PRO A 97 1.22 -25.94 0.32
CA PRO A 97 2.49 -25.65 -0.37
C PRO A 97 2.41 -25.41 -1.89
N LEU A 98 1.33 -25.82 -2.55
CA LEU A 98 1.14 -25.71 -4.00
C LEU A 98 0.95 -24.26 -4.48
N GLU A 99 0.40 -23.37 -3.65
CA GLU A 99 0.15 -21.96 -4.03
C GLU A 99 1.40 -21.05 -3.90
N LYS A 100 2.44 -21.52 -3.22
CA LYS A 100 3.70 -20.78 -3.00
C LYS A 100 4.46 -20.46 -4.28
N LYS A 101 4.34 -21.30 -5.31
CA LYS A 101 5.18 -21.23 -6.52
C LYS A 101 4.72 -20.16 -7.51
N GLU A 102 3.43 -19.84 -7.54
CA GLU A 102 2.88 -18.86 -8.49
C GLU A 102 2.96 -17.43 -7.97
N LEU A 103 2.78 -17.22 -6.65
CA LEU A 103 2.80 -15.90 -6.03
C LEU A 103 4.20 -15.35 -5.70
N SER A 104 5.23 -16.21 -5.65
CA SER A 104 6.62 -15.79 -5.44
C SER A 104 7.32 -15.28 -6.70
N LYS A 105 6.67 -15.41 -7.87
CA LYS A 105 7.20 -14.85 -9.11
C LYS A 105 7.10 -13.32 -9.05
N PRO A 106 8.21 -12.57 -9.20
CA PRO A 106 8.13 -11.12 -9.27
C PRO A 106 7.27 -10.72 -10.47
N GLN A 107 6.06 -10.21 -10.22
CA GLN A 107 5.28 -9.54 -11.23
C GLN A 107 5.92 -8.17 -11.48
N VAL A 108 6.80 -8.12 -12.47
CA VAL A 108 7.29 -6.86 -13.02
C VAL A 108 6.10 -6.19 -13.69
N CYS A 109 5.68 -5.04 -13.16
CA CYS A 109 4.75 -4.16 -13.84
C CYS A 109 5.42 -3.73 -15.15
N ARG A 110 5.10 -4.40 -16.26
CA ARG A 110 5.51 -4.04 -17.61
C ARG A 110 4.67 -2.86 -18.08
N CYS A 111 4.77 -1.73 -17.39
CA CYS A 111 4.35 -0.46 -17.96
C CYS A 111 5.39 -0.05 -19.02
N LEU A 112 5.13 -0.52 -20.24
CA LEU A 112 5.51 -0.02 -21.57
C LEU A 112 7.02 0.20 -21.90
N PRO A 113 7.53 -0.48 -22.97
CA PRO A 113 8.90 -0.32 -23.42
C PRO A 113 8.99 0.84 -24.42
N SER A 114 9.15 2.06 -23.94
CA SER A 114 9.72 3.16 -24.75
C SER A 114 9.75 4.45 -23.91
N LEU A 115 10.82 4.68 -23.17
CA LEU A 115 11.36 6.03 -22.97
C LEU A 115 12.80 5.88 -22.44
N PRO A 116 13.78 6.59 -23.02
CA PRO A 116 15.18 6.41 -22.68
C PRO A 116 15.43 6.81 -21.23
N ILE A 117 16.19 5.97 -20.53
CA ILE A 117 16.74 6.22 -19.19
C ILE A 117 17.70 7.42 -19.31
N ALA A 118 17.17 8.63 -19.15
CA ALA A 118 17.96 9.84 -19.05
C ALA A 118 17.83 10.40 -17.63
N SER A 119 18.98 10.38 -16.95
CA SER A 119 19.29 11.10 -15.72
C SER A 119 18.66 10.57 -14.43
N PHE A 120 19.46 9.75 -13.75
CA PHE A 120 19.53 9.70 -12.30
C PHE A 120 19.42 11.10 -11.69
N ALA A 121 18.30 11.41 -11.06
CA ALA A 121 18.26 12.42 -10.00
C ALA A 121 18.30 11.63 -8.68
N PRO A 122 19.33 11.81 -7.84
CA PRO A 122 19.44 11.09 -6.58
C PRO A 122 18.46 11.71 -5.59
N TRP A 123 17.27 11.14 -5.51
CA TRP A 123 16.48 11.27 -4.29
C TRP A 123 16.92 10.14 -3.38
N SER A 124 17.92 10.46 -2.56
CA SER A 124 18.34 9.66 -1.43
C SER A 124 17.13 9.38 -0.53
N CYS A 125 16.85 8.11 -0.32
CA CYS A 125 16.04 7.55 0.75
C CYS A 125 16.75 6.31 1.29
#